data_AF-A0A316WCR0-F1
#
_entry.id   AF-A0A316WCR0-F1
#
_cell.length_a   1.000
_cell.length_b   1.000
_cell.length_c   1.000
_cell.angle_alpha   90.00
_cell.angle_beta   90.00
_cell.angle_gamma   90.00
#
_symmetry.space_group_name_H-M   'P 1'
#
loop_
_entity.id
_entity.type
_entity.pdbx_description
1 polymer ?
#
loop_
_entity_poly.entity_id
_entity_poly.type
_entity_poly.pdbx_seq_one_letter_code
_entity_poly.pdbx_strand_id
1 'polypeptide(L)'
;MEKHYPAGKTSYLETHCLICMAIAELIDNEHSIVNKRYSTQGIGGIFELAEELTDEFEKLHSEEEWIEKDYFEEIDSFLHSKGVIKYSPD
;
A
#
# COMPACT_ATOMS: atom_id res chain seq x y z
N MET A 1 12.42 -3.91 17.37
CA MET A 1 11.20 -3.23 17.85
C MET A 1 10.03 -4.13 17.47
N GLU A 2 9.07 -4.36 18.35
CA GLU A 2 7.94 -5.24 18.07
C GLU A 2 6.93 -4.51 17.16
N LYS A 3 6.40 -5.19 16.15
CA LYS A 3 5.46 -4.58 15.20
C LYS A 3 4.12 -4.37 15.88
N HIS A 4 3.63 -3.13 15.88
CA HIS A 4 2.35 -2.76 16.45
C HIS A 4 1.27 -2.78 15.36
N TYR A 5 0.13 -3.42 15.63
CA TYR A 5 -0.98 -3.57 14.69
C TYR A 5 -2.20 -2.82 15.24
N PRO A 6 -2.40 -1.54 14.87
CA PRO A 6 -3.42 -0.69 15.50
C PRO A 6 -4.84 -1.23 15.33
N ALA A 7 -5.19 -1.68 14.12
CA ALA A 7 -6.47 -2.30 13.81
C ALA A 7 -6.45 -3.84 13.96
N GLY A 8 -5.39 -4.39 14.55
CA GLY A 8 -5.18 -5.82 14.71
C GLY A 8 -4.50 -6.50 13.52
N LYS A 9 -4.02 -7.73 13.76
CA LYS A 9 -3.15 -8.45 12.81
C LYS A 9 -3.87 -8.85 11.51
N THR A 10 -5.16 -9.17 11.57
CA THR A 10 -5.92 -9.57 10.37
C THR A 10 -6.07 -8.39 9.41
N SER A 11 -6.54 -7.23 9.89
CA SER A 11 -6.60 -5.98 9.10
C SER A 11 -5.26 -5.69 8.44
N TYR A 12 -4.18 -5.74 9.22
CA TYR A 12 -2.84 -5.51 8.70
C TYR A 12 -2.49 -6.42 7.53
N LEU A 13 -2.73 -7.73 7.64
CA LEU A 13 -2.38 -8.69 6.60
C LEU A 13 -3.24 -8.52 5.35
N GLU A 14 -4.52 -8.18 5.52
CA GLU A 14 -5.43 -7.88 4.41
C GLU A 14 -4.99 -6.61 3.67
N THR A 15 -4.77 -5.51 4.39
CA THR A 15 -4.21 -4.26 3.86
C THR A 15 -2.89 -4.50 3.13
N HIS A 16 -1.98 -5.26 3.74
CA HIS A 16 -0.67 -5.55 3.16
C HIS A 16 -0.77 -6.35 1.86
N CYS A 17 -1.69 -7.32 1.80
CA CYS A 17 -1.93 -8.12 0.61
C CYS A 17 -2.41 -7.23 -0.56
N LEU A 18 -3.36 -6.35 -0.28
CA LEU A 18 -3.93 -5.44 -1.28
C LEU A 18 -2.90 -4.43 -1.80
N ILE A 19 -2.09 -3.86 -0.91
CA ILE A 19 -0.98 -2.98 -1.29
C ILE A 19 0.06 -3.74 -2.13
N CYS A 20 0.41 -4.97 -1.75
CA CYS A 20 1.32 -5.81 -2.54
C CYS A 20 0.80 -6.06 -3.96
N MET A 21 -0.50 -6.37 -4.11
CA MET A 21 -1.13 -6.56 -5.42
C MET A 21 -1.03 -5.29 -6.27
N ALA A 22 -1.40 -4.14 -5.72
CA ALA A 22 -1.33 -2.87 -6.43
C ALA A 22 0.11 -2.50 -6.83
N ILE A 23 1.09 -2.76 -5.96
CA ILE A 23 2.51 -2.58 -6.27
C ILE A 23 2.94 -3.48 -7.44
N ALA A 24 2.54 -4.75 -7.43
CA ALA A 24 2.91 -5.70 -8.47
C ALA A 24 2.42 -5.27 -9.86
N GLU A 25 1.24 -4.66 -9.96
CA GLU A 25 0.71 -4.12 -11.21
C GLU A 25 1.49 -2.91 -11.76
N LEU A 26 2.26 -2.24 -10.91
CA LEU A 26 2.95 -0.98 -11.25
C LEU A 26 4.45 -1.13 -11.46
N ILE A 27 5.02 -2.32 -11.24
CA ILE A 27 6.48 -2.52 -11.26
C ILE A 27 7.10 -2.19 -12.62
N ASP A 28 6.37 -2.44 -13.71
CA ASP A 28 6.80 -2.18 -15.09
C ASP A 28 6.43 -0.76 -15.57
N ASN A 29 5.71 0.02 -14.76
CA ASN A 29 5.38 1.41 -15.09
C ASN A 29 6.55 2.34 -14.73
N GLU A 30 7.36 2.73 -15.71
CA GLU A 30 8.56 3.58 -15.57
C GLU A 30 8.32 4.95 -14.89
N HIS A 31 7.06 5.41 -14.86
CA HIS A 31 6.69 6.67 -14.22
C HIS A 31 6.19 6.51 -12.78
N SER A 32 5.96 5.27 -12.33
CA SER A 32 5.48 4.98 -10.98
C SER A 32 6.57 5.15 -9.93
N ILE A 33 6.16 5.44 -8.69
CA ILE A 33 7.08 5.41 -7.54
C ILE A 33 7.61 4.00 -7.28
N VAL A 34 6.84 2.96 -7.63
CA VAL A 34 7.23 1.55 -7.51
C VAL A 34 8.44 1.26 -8.38
N ASN A 35 8.39 1.61 -9.67
CA ASN A 35 9.49 1.40 -10.58
C ASN A 35 10.73 2.22 -10.18
N LYS A 36 10.56 3.45 -9.69
CA LYS A 36 11.67 4.26 -9.17
C LYS A 36 12.33 3.62 -7.95
N ARG A 37 11.55 3.11 -6.99
CA ARG A 37 12.06 2.40 -5.81
C ARG A 37 12.76 1.11 -6.23
N TYR A 38 12.17 0.34 -7.14
CA TYR A 38 12.78 -0.87 -7.70
C TYR A 38 14.11 -0.58 -8.40
N SER A 39 14.16 0.44 -9.25
CA SER A 39 15.36 0.80 -10.00
C SER A 39 16.51 1.29 -9.12
N THR A 40 16.20 1.81 -7.92
CA THR A 40 17.20 2.35 -6.99
C THR A 40 17.61 1.36 -5.91
N GLN A 41 16.72 0.47 -5.49
CA GLN A 41 16.90 -0.39 -4.31
C GLN A 41 16.61 -1.89 -4.57
N GLY A 42 16.26 -2.24 -5.81
CA GLY A 42 15.90 -3.60 -6.20
C GLY A 42 14.65 -4.12 -5.52
N ILE A 43 14.54 -5.45 -5.41
CA ILE A 43 13.40 -6.15 -4.81
C ILE A 43 13.24 -5.79 -3.32
N GLY A 44 14.35 -5.57 -2.59
CA GLY A 44 14.30 -5.19 -1.17
C GLY A 44 13.52 -3.89 -0.95
N GLY A 45 13.77 -2.88 -1.78
CA GLY A 45 13.03 -1.61 -1.69
C GLY A 45 11.54 -1.72 -2.01
N ILE A 46 11.11 -2.75 -2.74
CA ILE A 46 9.69 -3.02 -2.98
C ILE A 46 9.01 -3.57 -1.74
N PHE A 47 9.67 -4.49 -1.03
CA PHE A 47 9.13 -5.01 0.24
C PHE A 47 9.08 -3.91 1.30
N GLU A 48 10.12 -3.08 1.40
CA GLU A 48 10.11 -1.92 2.29
C GLU A 48 8.97 -0.95 1.93
N LEU A 49 8.77 -0.64 0.65
CA LEU A 49 7.68 0.23 0.21
C LEU A 49 6.30 -0.35 0.57
N ALA A 50 6.10 -1.66 0.40
CA ALA A 50 4.86 -2.32 0.77
C ALA A 50 4.61 -2.22 2.29
N GLU A 51 5.62 -2.45 3.12
CA GLU A 51 5.53 -2.28 4.58
C GLU A 51 5.26 -0.83 4.96
N GLU A 52 6.01 0.13 4.40
CA GLU A 52 5.86 1.58 4.63
C GLU A 52 4.41 2.04 4.35
N LEU A 53 3.84 1.65 3.21
CA LEU A 53 2.48 2.01 2.82
C LEU A 53 1.43 1.31 3.69
N THR A 54 1.66 0.06 4.09
CA THR A 54 0.73 -0.67 4.96
C THR A 54 0.69 -0.05 6.34
N ASP A 55 1.86 0.21 6.93
CA ASP A 55 1.98 0.82 8.24
C ASP A 55 1.36 2.22 8.26
N GLU A 56 1.52 2.98 7.17
CA GLU A 56 0.88 4.30 7.03
C GLU A 56 -0.65 4.19 6.93
N PHE A 57 -1.17 3.30 6.09
CA PHE A 57 -2.61 3.10 5.95
C PHE A 57 -3.26 2.67 7.26
N GLU A 58 -2.70 1.66 7.94
CA GLU A 58 -3.20 1.15 9.22
C GLU A 58 -3.17 2.20 10.33
N LYS A 59 -2.19 3.11 10.28
CA LYS A 59 -2.11 4.22 11.24
C LYS A 59 -3.21 5.26 11.00
N LEU A 60 -3.46 5.63 9.74
CA LEU A 60 -4.51 6.58 9.37
C LEU A 60 -5.89 6.10 9.80
N HIS A 61 -6.07 4.79 9.83
CA HIS A 61 -7.35 4.12 10.03
C HIS A 61 -7.44 3.38 11.37
N SER A 62 -6.53 3.69 12.29
CA SER A 62 -6.34 2.96 13.56
C SER A 62 -7.49 3.05 14.56
N GLU A 63 -8.35 4.06 14.43
CA GLU A 63 -9.52 4.27 15.30
C GLU A 63 -10.85 3.83 14.66
N GLU A 64 -10.81 3.32 13.43
CA GLU A 64 -12.00 2.87 12.69
C GLU A 64 -12.24 1.36 12.93
N GLU A 65 -13.47 0.98 13.27
CA GLU A 65 -13.89 -0.43 13.30
C GLU A 65 -14.26 -0.88 11.88
N TRP A 66 -13.29 -1.45 11.16
CA TRP A 66 -13.42 -1.92 9.79
C TRP A 66 -14.18 -3.25 9.69
N ILE A 67 -15.48 -3.24 10.01
CA ILE A 67 -16.29 -4.47 9.98
C ILE A 67 -17.00 -4.66 8.63
N GLU A 68 -17.24 -3.60 7.83
CA GLU A 68 -18.04 -3.69 6.58
C GLU A 68 -17.62 -2.80 5.40
N LYS A 69 -16.51 -2.04 5.46
CA LYS A 69 -16.11 -1.16 4.34
C LYS A 69 -15.40 -1.94 3.22
N ASP A 70 -15.69 -1.57 1.97
CA ASP A 70 -15.02 -2.10 0.78
C ASP A 70 -13.59 -1.55 0.70
N TYR A 71 -12.64 -2.29 1.29
CA TYR A 71 -11.24 -1.89 1.48
C TYR A 71 -10.52 -1.47 0.20
N PHE A 72 -10.98 -1.95 -0.96
CA PHE A 72 -10.35 -1.71 -2.24
C PHE A 72 -10.41 -0.23 -2.65
N GLU A 73 -11.54 0.44 -2.47
CA GLU A 73 -11.70 1.84 -2.90
C GLU A 73 -10.88 2.81 -2.05
N GLU A 74 -10.80 2.56 -0.74
CA GLU A 74 -10.03 3.37 0.21
C GLU A 74 -8.52 3.17 0.01
N ILE A 75 -8.07 1.93 -0.23
CA ILE A 75 -6.66 1.66 -0.55
C ILE A 75 -6.30 2.25 -1.92
N ASP A 76 -7.15 2.11 -2.93
CA ASP A 76 -6.90 2.70 -4.25
C ASP A 76 -6.80 4.23 -4.16
N SER A 77 -7.73 4.87 -3.43
CA SER A 77 -7.70 6.30 -3.15
C SER A 77 -6.45 6.73 -2.39
N PHE A 78 -6.04 5.96 -1.37
CA PHE A 78 -4.81 6.19 -0.63
C PHE A 78 -3.59 6.11 -1.55
N LEU A 79 -3.45 5.05 -2.33
CA LEU A 79 -2.33 4.85 -3.25
C LEU A 79 -2.30 5.92 -4.35
N HIS A 80 -3.46 6.36 -4.84
CA HIS A 80 -3.55 7.50 -5.75
C HIS A 80 -3.02 8.78 -5.10
N SER A 81 -3.43 9.08 -3.87
CA SER A 81 -2.95 10.26 -3.12
C SER A 81 -1.43 10.24 -2.90
N LYS A 82 -0.82 9.04 -2.84
CA LYS A 82 0.63 8.83 -2.73
C LYS A 82 1.35 8.90 -4.07
N GLY A 83 0.63 9.08 -5.18
CA GLY A 83 1.19 9.04 -6.52
C GLY A 83 1.73 7.66 -6.91
N VAL A 84 1.27 6.60 -6.22
CA VAL A 84 1.56 5.20 -6.55
C VAL A 84 0.78 4.83 -7.81
N ILE A 85 -0.51 5.13 -7.82
CA ILE A 85 -1.40 4.92 -8.96
C ILE A 85 -1.69 6.27 -9.62
N LYS A 86 -1.53 6.37 -10.95
CA LYS A 86 -2.05 7.49 -11.73
C LYS A 86 -3.21 6.99 -12.56
N TYR A 87 -4.41 7.55 -12.34
CA TYR A 87 -5.46 7.46 -13.33
C TYR A 87 -4.91 8.07 -14.63
N SER A 88 -4.74 7.25 -15.67
CA SER A 88 -4.79 7.75 -17.04
C SER A 88 -6.27 7.73 -17.40
N PRO A 89 -6.94 8.89 -17.55
CA PRO A 89 -8.17 8.90 -18.30
C PRO A 89 -7.80 8.52 -19.74
N ASP A 90 -8.39 7.42 -20.23
CA ASP A 90 -8.37 7.07 -21.65
C ASP A 90 -8.87 8.25 -22.53
#